data_AF-A0A173TIJ8-F1
#
_entry.id   AF-A0A173TIJ8-F1
#
_cell.length_a   1.000
_cell.length_b   1.000
_cell.length_c   1.000
_cell.angle_alpha   90.00
_cell.angle_beta   90.00
_cell.angle_gamma   90.00
#
_symmetry.space_group_name_H-M   'P 1'
#
loop_
_entity.id
_entity.type
_entity.pdbx_description
1 polymer ?
#
loop_
_entity_poly.entity_id
_entity_poly.type
_entity_poly.pdbx_seq_one_letter_code
_entity_poly.pdbx_strand_id
1 'polypeptide(L)'
;MENPFEFHEEDTIIACVGDNGGTTDEDIRNGFKRTVELLTESLKTGSEVEDLLVYPIVYNARHSIELSLKIVIKMLWRIEEKKGICYSEEVLKERKKELHTHSIECLYKLACDKKNIDRRIPAYFENIEDMIYFYYFDEEGDAFKYELNKEDEPHMIKNKISHVSIELLETEFKEVMKKFDDLIYFLDNCIFEYSLGTFTKSLSRADIWDISKRLPVYEEWRTEKFKEVKDEIKQEYHLGSKEFSDAVNLIKENREFSVNIGCEKVFGSITENELKEYASLVRYYSEKSKSDNKGKEIGFDLRKIQKNGEILKKYLSSISMNTLNTLLCFSEMSNSFLAVEHLEEVHDDIVSKAFDGTYLIRKLKQRNICLRILYGMKKCGQVTYAKQLSAALEQEGVELTL
;
A
#
# COMPACT_ATOMS: atom_id res chain seq x y z
N MET A 1 6.64 -44.29 18.80
CA MET A 1 5.81 -43.07 18.78
C MET A 1 6.25 -42.31 17.55
N GLU A 2 5.29 -41.90 16.73
CA GLU A 2 5.53 -40.99 15.61
C GLU A 2 5.80 -39.60 16.15
N ASN A 3 6.67 -38.85 15.47
CA ASN A 3 7.09 -37.52 15.89
C ASN A 3 6.13 -36.47 15.31
N PRO A 4 5.36 -35.69 16.11
CA PRO A 4 4.39 -34.73 15.59
C PRO A 4 5.03 -33.52 14.86
N PHE A 5 6.36 -33.38 14.90
CA PHE A 5 7.10 -32.36 14.15
C PHE A 5 7.62 -32.85 12.79
N GLU A 6 7.20 -34.05 12.36
CA GLU A 6 7.45 -34.61 11.03
C GLU A 6 6.16 -34.61 10.21
N PHE A 7 6.30 -34.67 8.87
CA PHE A 7 5.15 -34.75 7.98
C PHE A 7 4.53 -36.15 8.01
N HIS A 8 3.21 -36.22 8.23
CA HIS A 8 2.43 -37.46 8.26
C HIS A 8 1.40 -37.42 7.12
N GLU A 9 1.61 -38.21 6.07
CA GLU A 9 0.80 -38.15 4.84
C GLU A 9 -0.69 -38.45 5.05
N GLU A 10 -1.02 -39.26 6.05
CA GLU A 10 -2.40 -39.68 6.35
C GLU A 10 -3.18 -38.66 7.19
N ASP A 11 -2.51 -37.62 7.73
CA ASP A 11 -3.15 -36.62 8.56
C ASP A 11 -3.92 -35.59 7.71
N THR A 12 -5.11 -35.22 8.20
CA THR A 12 -5.99 -34.26 7.49
C THR A 12 -5.78 -32.80 7.92
N ILE A 13 -5.09 -32.57 9.04
CA ILE A 13 -4.84 -31.24 9.60
C ILE A 13 -3.32 -31.07 9.77
N ILE A 14 -2.68 -30.50 8.75
CA ILE A 14 -1.23 -30.31 8.70
C ILE A 14 -0.94 -28.83 8.41
N ALA A 15 -0.09 -28.21 9.21
CA ALA A 15 0.39 -26.86 8.97
C ALA A 15 1.80 -26.89 8.38
N CYS A 16 2.03 -26.15 7.29
CA CYS A 16 3.38 -25.90 6.79
C CYS A 16 4.06 -24.86 7.69
N VAL A 17 5.24 -25.19 8.22
CA VAL A 17 6.07 -24.29 9.05
C VAL A 17 7.49 -24.21 8.51
N GLY A 18 8.25 -23.17 8.89
CA GLY A 18 9.60 -22.93 8.39
C GLY A 18 9.61 -22.57 6.89
N ASP A 19 10.59 -23.07 6.15
CA ASP A 19 10.81 -22.73 4.73
C ASP A 19 9.61 -23.07 3.83
N ASN A 20 8.77 -24.02 4.24
CA ASN A 20 7.61 -24.46 3.48
C ASN A 20 6.32 -23.70 3.82
N GLY A 21 6.30 -22.94 4.92
CA GLY A 21 5.09 -22.31 5.46
C GLY A 21 4.83 -20.88 4.99
N GLY A 22 5.87 -20.18 4.54
CA GLY A 22 5.76 -18.75 4.20
C GLY A 22 5.33 -17.86 5.38
N THR A 23 5.36 -18.38 6.61
CA THR A 23 4.87 -17.70 7.81
C THR A 23 5.72 -16.50 8.15
N THR A 24 5.08 -15.35 8.30
CA THR A 24 5.71 -14.08 8.67
C THR A 24 5.49 -13.77 10.16
N ASP A 25 6.25 -12.81 10.71
CA ASP A 25 6.01 -12.31 12.06
C ASP A 25 4.57 -11.80 12.25
N GLU A 26 3.94 -11.30 11.18
CA GLU A 26 2.56 -10.85 11.18
C GLU A 26 1.57 -12.02 11.27
N ASP A 27 1.81 -13.13 10.57
CA ASP A 27 1.00 -14.34 10.71
C ASP A 27 1.08 -14.89 12.14
N ILE A 28 2.28 -14.89 12.73
CA ILE A 28 2.50 -15.31 14.12
C ILE A 28 1.74 -14.37 15.07
N ARG A 29 1.93 -13.04 14.96
CA ARG A 29 1.21 -12.02 15.73
C ARG A 29 -0.31 -12.25 15.70
N ASN A 30 -0.85 -12.47 14.50
CA ASN A 30 -2.27 -12.68 14.27
C ASN A 30 -2.77 -14.01 14.81
N GLY A 31 -1.95 -15.06 14.81
CA GLY A 31 -2.24 -16.31 15.50
C GLY A 31 -2.46 -16.11 17.00
N PHE A 32 -1.54 -15.42 17.68
CA PHE A 32 -1.69 -15.09 19.11
C PHE A 32 -2.92 -14.20 19.37
N LYS A 33 -3.14 -13.18 18.53
CA LYS A 33 -4.35 -12.33 18.59
C LYS A 33 -5.62 -13.15 18.48
N ARG A 34 -5.69 -14.05 17.49
CA ARG A 34 -6.86 -14.90 17.25
C ARG A 34 -7.10 -15.88 18.40
N THR A 35 -6.05 -16.39 19.04
CA THR A 35 -6.17 -17.25 20.22
C THR A 35 -6.86 -16.51 21.38
N VAL A 36 -6.52 -15.24 21.64
CA VAL A 36 -7.22 -14.44 22.66
C VAL A 36 -8.72 -14.36 22.39
N GLU A 37 -9.10 -14.11 21.14
CA GLU A 37 -10.52 -14.02 20.75
C GLU A 37 -11.25 -15.36 20.96
N LEU A 38 -10.64 -16.47 20.56
CA LEU A 38 -11.22 -17.81 20.70
C LEU A 38 -11.39 -18.21 22.18
N LEU A 39 -10.38 -17.96 23.00
CA LEU A 39 -10.41 -18.29 24.44
C LEU A 39 -11.36 -17.39 25.23
N THR A 40 -11.50 -16.12 24.86
CA THR A 40 -12.47 -15.23 25.51
C THR A 40 -13.91 -15.55 25.08
N GLU A 41 -14.12 -15.99 23.84
CA GLU A 41 -15.42 -16.47 23.35
C GLU A 41 -15.86 -17.77 24.05
N SER A 42 -14.95 -18.71 24.30
CA SER A 42 -15.27 -19.95 25.02
C SER A 42 -15.76 -19.68 26.45
N LEU A 43 -15.18 -18.70 27.15
CA LEU A 43 -15.67 -18.26 28.46
C LEU A 43 -17.08 -17.67 28.39
N LYS A 44 -17.36 -16.81 27.40
CA LYS A 44 -18.68 -16.18 27.21
C LYS A 44 -19.79 -17.18 26.89
N THR A 45 -19.44 -18.27 26.21
CA THR A 45 -20.37 -19.37 25.90
C THR A 45 -20.56 -20.35 27.05
N GLY A 46 -19.78 -20.20 28.13
CA GLY A 46 -19.80 -21.09 29.29
C GLY A 46 -19.21 -22.47 29.01
N SER A 47 -18.41 -22.62 27.94
CA SER A 47 -17.79 -23.91 27.61
C SER A 47 -16.51 -24.17 28.41
N GLU A 48 -15.94 -23.15 29.03
CA GLU A 48 -14.66 -23.20 29.75
C GLU A 48 -14.73 -22.35 31.05
N VAL A 49 -13.70 -22.49 31.90
CA VAL A 49 -13.62 -21.81 33.22
C VAL A 49 -12.53 -20.75 33.23
N GLU A 50 -12.81 -19.62 33.86
CA GLU A 50 -11.95 -18.42 33.89
C GLU A 50 -10.57 -18.72 34.47
N ASP A 51 -10.51 -19.42 35.61
CA ASP A 51 -9.26 -19.75 36.31
C ASP A 51 -8.32 -20.63 35.45
N LEU A 52 -8.88 -21.44 34.54
CA LEU A 52 -8.11 -22.28 33.63
C LEU A 52 -7.53 -21.46 32.47
N LEU A 53 -8.28 -20.49 31.96
CA LEU A 53 -7.93 -19.76 30.74
C LEU A 53 -7.28 -18.39 30.98
N VAL A 54 -7.33 -17.84 32.19
CA VAL A 54 -6.77 -16.50 32.47
C VAL A 54 -5.28 -16.41 32.12
N TYR A 55 -4.48 -17.41 32.46
CA TYR A 55 -3.05 -17.46 32.15
C TYR A 55 -2.77 -17.48 30.64
N PRO A 56 -3.30 -18.45 29.86
CA PRO A 56 -3.08 -18.46 28.42
C PRO A 56 -3.68 -17.23 27.73
N ILE A 57 -4.83 -16.70 28.15
CA ILE A 57 -5.41 -15.47 27.57
C ILE A 57 -4.43 -14.31 27.70
N VAL A 58 -3.96 -14.03 28.91
CA VAL A 58 -3.08 -12.89 29.18
C VAL A 58 -1.73 -13.08 28.49
N TYR A 59 -1.18 -14.30 28.50
CA TYR A 59 0.05 -14.62 27.79
C TYR A 59 -0.06 -14.34 26.28
N ASN A 60 -1.11 -14.84 25.63
CA ASN A 60 -1.32 -14.62 24.20
C ASN A 60 -1.52 -13.14 23.87
N ALA A 61 -2.26 -12.39 24.70
CA ALA A 61 -2.48 -10.96 24.52
C ALA A 61 -1.16 -10.18 24.61
N ARG A 62 -0.40 -10.40 25.69
CA ARG A 62 0.92 -9.80 25.90
C ARG A 62 1.86 -10.11 24.73
N HIS A 63 1.94 -11.36 24.30
CA HIS A 63 2.87 -11.77 23.26
C HIS A 63 2.49 -11.19 21.88
N SER A 64 1.20 -11.06 21.58
CA SER A 64 0.75 -10.37 20.36
C SER A 64 1.14 -8.88 20.37
N ILE A 65 1.05 -8.20 21.52
CA ILE A 65 1.52 -6.81 21.69
C ILE A 65 3.05 -6.71 21.50
N GLU A 66 3.81 -7.62 22.13
CA GLU A 66 5.27 -7.68 21.98
C GLU A 66 5.68 -7.82 20.50
N LEU A 67 5.05 -8.74 19.77
CA LEU A 67 5.29 -8.95 18.35
C LEU A 67 4.89 -7.71 17.52
N SER A 68 3.78 -7.06 17.86
CA SER A 68 3.35 -5.83 17.20
C SER A 68 4.41 -4.73 17.30
N LEU A 69 4.97 -4.51 18.49
CA LEU A 69 6.05 -3.55 18.69
C LEU A 69 7.31 -3.93 17.90
N LYS A 70 7.69 -5.22 17.90
CA LYS A 70 8.85 -5.70 17.13
C LYS A 70 8.68 -5.48 15.64
N ILE A 71 7.47 -5.72 15.10
CA ILE A 71 7.13 -5.44 13.70
C ILE A 71 7.24 -3.94 13.42
N VAL A 72 6.62 -3.10 14.25
CA VAL A 72 6.68 -1.63 14.13
C VAL A 72 8.13 -1.12 14.10
N ILE A 73 8.99 -1.59 15.02
CA ILE A 73 10.40 -1.21 15.06
C ILE A 73 11.13 -1.61 13.77
N LYS A 74 10.94 -2.85 13.30
CA LYS A 74 11.52 -3.33 12.04
C LYS A 74 11.07 -2.47 10.85
N MET A 75 9.80 -2.07 10.82
CA MET A 75 9.26 -1.21 9.76
C MET A 75 9.82 0.22 9.82
N LEU A 76 9.95 0.80 11.01
CA LEU A 76 10.61 2.09 11.20
C LEU A 76 12.07 2.06 10.71
N TRP A 77 12.80 0.98 10.97
CA TRP A 77 14.16 0.81 10.42
C TRP A 77 14.17 0.66 8.90
N ARG A 78 13.18 -0.01 8.30
CA ARG A 78 13.05 -0.06 6.83
C ARG A 78 12.81 1.33 6.25
N ILE A 79 12.04 2.19 6.92
CA ILE A 79 11.88 3.59 6.52
C ILE A 79 13.22 4.35 6.61
N GLU A 80 13.98 4.19 7.71
CA GLU A 80 15.33 4.77 7.84
C GLU A 80 16.23 4.36 6.66
N GLU A 81 16.23 3.07 6.31
CA GLU A 81 16.98 2.52 5.18
C GLU A 81 16.55 3.15 3.85
N LYS A 82 15.24 3.24 3.58
CA LYS A 82 14.72 3.88 2.35
C LYS A 82 15.07 5.35 2.27
N LYS A 83 15.18 6.05 3.40
CA LYS A 83 15.64 7.44 3.48
C LYS A 83 17.17 7.59 3.36
N GLY A 84 17.91 6.48 3.15
CA GLY A 84 19.36 6.48 3.00
C GLY A 84 20.12 6.68 4.31
N ILE A 85 19.49 6.41 5.45
CA ILE A 85 20.14 6.49 6.76
C ILE A 85 20.91 5.19 6.98
N CYS A 86 22.22 5.24 6.78
CA CYS A 86 23.11 4.09 6.93
C CYS A 86 23.70 4.01 8.34
N TYR A 87 23.81 2.79 8.86
CA TYR A 87 24.48 2.47 10.12
C TYR A 87 25.66 1.52 9.89
N SER A 88 26.67 1.56 10.75
CA SER A 88 27.75 0.58 10.71
C SER A 88 27.23 -0.82 11.09
N GLU A 89 27.95 -1.87 10.71
CA GLU A 89 27.58 -3.24 11.04
C GLU A 89 27.48 -3.47 12.56
N GLU A 90 28.32 -2.81 13.35
CA GLU A 90 28.32 -2.89 14.81
C GLU A 90 27.00 -2.36 15.38
N VAL A 91 26.56 -1.18 14.92
CA VAL A 91 25.29 -0.57 15.34
C VAL A 91 24.10 -1.44 14.92
N LEU A 92 24.14 -2.02 13.73
CA LEU A 92 23.08 -2.94 13.27
C LEU A 92 23.01 -4.21 14.13
N LYS A 93 24.17 -4.75 14.56
CA LYS A 93 24.22 -5.90 15.47
C LYS A 93 23.67 -5.55 16.85
N GLU A 94 23.98 -4.37 17.38
CA GLU A 94 23.49 -3.89 18.66
C GLU A 94 21.97 -3.69 18.65
N ARG A 95 21.43 -3.00 17.64
CA ARG A 95 19.99 -2.84 17.45
C ARG A 95 19.23 -4.16 17.41
N LYS A 96 19.77 -5.16 16.69
CA LYS A 96 19.16 -6.49 16.65
C LYS A 96 19.14 -7.15 18.03
N LYS A 97 20.19 -6.97 18.84
CA LYS A 97 20.21 -7.46 20.23
C LYS A 97 19.17 -6.77 21.10
N GLU A 98 19.05 -5.45 21.00
CA GLU A 98 18.03 -4.68 21.74
C GLU A 98 16.60 -5.15 21.40
N LEU A 99 16.34 -5.46 20.13
CA LEU A 99 15.04 -5.98 19.68
C LEU A 99 14.70 -7.38 20.24
N HIS A 100 15.70 -8.15 20.70
CA HIS A 100 15.46 -9.49 21.25
C HIS A 100 14.93 -9.49 22.68
N THR A 101 14.80 -8.33 23.34
CA THR A 101 14.14 -8.23 24.64
C THR A 101 12.67 -8.70 24.58
N HIS A 102 12.13 -9.10 25.72
CA HIS A 102 10.71 -9.36 25.93
C HIS A 102 9.98 -8.19 26.60
N SER A 103 10.71 -7.18 27.10
CA SER A 103 10.11 -6.05 27.81
C SER A 103 9.31 -5.16 26.86
N ILE A 104 7.99 -5.10 27.07
CA ILE A 104 7.09 -4.23 26.31
C ILE A 104 7.46 -2.75 26.51
N GLU A 105 7.89 -2.36 27.71
CA GLU A 105 8.36 -0.99 27.98
C GLU A 105 9.57 -0.62 27.12
N CYS A 106 10.60 -1.49 27.11
CA CYS A 106 11.81 -1.26 26.32
C CYS A 106 11.49 -1.19 24.83
N LEU A 107 10.65 -2.10 24.32
CA LEU A 107 10.22 -2.11 22.91
C LEU A 107 9.41 -0.86 22.56
N TYR A 108 8.49 -0.44 23.42
CA TYR A 108 7.68 0.76 23.20
C TYR A 108 8.54 2.03 23.16
N LYS A 109 9.50 2.17 24.08
CA LYS A 109 10.47 3.27 24.07
C LYS A 109 11.32 3.27 22.80
N LEU A 110 11.83 2.09 22.39
CA LEU A 110 12.60 1.94 21.15
C LEU A 110 11.80 2.34 19.90
N ALA A 111 10.50 2.00 19.85
CA ALA A 111 9.61 2.44 18.78
C ALA A 111 9.40 3.97 18.82
N CYS A 112 9.18 4.54 20.01
CA CYS A 112 8.99 5.97 20.21
C CYS A 112 10.20 6.82 19.82
N ASP A 113 11.42 6.33 20.04
CA ASP A 113 12.65 7.03 19.67
C ASP A 113 12.74 7.29 18.15
N LYS A 114 12.00 6.52 17.36
CA LYS A 114 12.01 6.55 15.90
C LYS A 114 10.74 7.11 15.27
N LYS A 115 9.70 7.42 16.05
CA LYS A 115 8.40 7.86 15.53
C LYS A 115 8.46 9.16 14.72
N ASN A 116 9.47 10.00 14.92
CA ASN A 116 9.62 11.26 14.20
C ASN A 116 10.34 11.13 12.84
N ILE A 117 10.63 9.91 12.37
CA ILE A 117 11.25 9.67 11.05
C ILE A 117 10.37 10.18 9.90
N ASP A 118 9.05 10.20 10.10
CA ASP A 118 8.03 10.83 9.26
C ASP A 118 7.06 11.59 10.19
N ARG A 119 6.75 12.84 9.86
CA ARG A 119 5.91 13.73 10.68
C ARG A 119 4.48 13.23 10.92
N ARG A 120 4.00 12.27 10.11
CA ARG A 120 2.64 11.71 10.18
C ARG A 120 2.54 10.55 11.17
N ILE A 121 3.65 9.85 11.45
CA ILE A 121 3.70 8.69 12.35
C ILE A 121 3.32 9.00 13.81
N PRO A 122 3.74 10.12 14.43
CA PRO A 122 3.49 10.35 15.86
C PRO A 122 2.02 10.24 16.28
N ALA A 123 1.08 10.65 15.43
CA ALA A 123 -0.36 10.56 15.71
C ALA A 123 -0.84 9.11 15.93
N TYR A 124 -0.18 8.12 15.30
CA TYR A 124 -0.52 6.71 15.47
C TYR A 124 -0.05 6.13 16.81
N PHE A 125 0.90 6.78 17.48
CA PHE A 125 1.36 6.37 18.81
C PHE A 125 0.49 6.91 19.96
N GLU A 126 -0.44 7.83 19.67
CA GLU A 126 -1.31 8.42 20.69
C GLU A 126 -2.14 7.34 21.41
N ASN A 127 -2.09 7.38 22.74
CA ASN A 127 -2.78 6.49 23.68
C ASN A 127 -2.36 5.01 23.61
N ILE A 128 -1.34 4.62 22.83
CA ILE A 128 -0.86 3.23 22.83
C ILE A 128 -0.25 2.88 24.19
N GLU A 129 0.57 3.76 24.77
CA GLU A 129 1.21 3.52 26.07
C GLU A 129 0.20 3.26 27.18
N ASP A 130 -0.85 4.09 27.24
CA ASP A 130 -1.93 3.99 28.22
C ASP A 130 -2.66 2.63 28.15
N MET A 131 -2.67 1.99 26.98
CA MET A 131 -3.29 0.68 26.76
C MET A 131 -2.34 -0.51 26.99
N ILE A 132 -1.03 -0.28 27.14
CA ILE A 132 -0.05 -1.38 27.29
C ILE A 132 0.80 -1.28 28.55
N TYR A 133 0.79 -0.16 29.28
CA TYR A 133 1.65 0.04 30.45
C TYR A 133 1.41 -1.00 31.55
N PHE A 134 0.19 -1.54 31.64
CA PHE A 134 -0.14 -2.57 32.63
C PHE A 134 0.53 -3.93 32.35
N TYR A 135 1.19 -4.11 31.20
CA TYR A 135 2.05 -5.26 30.94
C TYR A 135 3.52 -5.04 31.33
N TYR A 136 3.92 -3.83 31.76
CA TYR A 136 5.33 -3.49 31.99
C TYR A 136 5.97 -4.27 33.14
N PHE A 137 5.16 -4.76 34.08
CA PHE A 137 5.67 -5.55 35.21
C PHE A 137 6.23 -6.93 34.79
N ASP A 138 5.84 -7.43 33.61
CA ASP A 138 6.24 -8.75 33.12
C ASP A 138 7.37 -8.61 32.07
N GLU A 139 8.54 -8.14 32.52
CA GLU A 139 9.68 -7.83 31.66
C GLU A 139 10.15 -9.05 30.83
N GLU A 140 10.20 -10.22 31.44
CA GLU A 140 10.70 -11.46 30.81
C GLU A 140 9.59 -12.23 30.06
N GLY A 141 8.32 -11.88 30.29
CA GLY A 141 7.19 -12.58 29.68
C GLY A 141 6.88 -13.92 30.33
N ASP A 142 7.17 -14.06 31.62
CA ASP A 142 7.08 -15.31 32.37
C ASP A 142 5.89 -15.33 33.36
N ALA A 143 5.37 -14.15 33.74
CA ALA A 143 4.39 -14.03 34.82
C ALA A 143 3.10 -14.83 34.59
N PHE A 144 2.70 -15.02 33.33
CA PHE A 144 1.52 -15.81 32.96
C PHE A 144 1.87 -17.17 32.33
N LYS A 145 3.11 -17.64 32.50
CA LYS A 145 3.55 -18.99 32.11
C LYS A 145 3.87 -19.86 33.32
N TYR A 146 4.48 -19.28 34.34
CA TYR A 146 4.98 -19.98 35.52
C TYR A 146 4.39 -19.37 36.79
N GLU A 147 4.22 -20.21 37.81
CA GLU A 147 3.72 -19.77 39.11
C GLU A 147 4.76 -18.88 39.83
N LEU A 148 6.02 -19.32 39.82
CA LEU A 148 7.14 -18.71 40.54
C LEU A 148 8.12 -18.05 39.57
N ASN A 149 8.73 -16.96 40.02
CA ASN A 149 9.83 -16.31 39.32
C ASN A 149 11.18 -17.02 39.56
N LYS A 150 12.27 -16.47 39.00
CA LYS A 150 13.63 -17.00 39.16
C LYS A 150 14.14 -16.97 40.61
N GLU A 151 13.52 -16.16 41.46
CA GLU A 151 13.80 -16.06 42.90
C GLU A 151 12.86 -16.92 43.77
N ASP A 152 12.08 -17.82 43.17
CA ASP A 152 11.11 -18.70 43.86
C ASP A 152 9.94 -17.96 44.53
N GLU A 153 9.64 -16.72 44.09
CA GLU A 153 8.50 -15.94 44.58
C GLU A 153 7.31 -16.00 43.61
N PRO A 154 6.05 -16.13 44.09
CA PRO A 154 4.89 -16.14 43.21
C PRO A 154 4.70 -14.83 42.45
N HIS A 155 4.60 -14.91 41.11
CA HIS A 155 4.51 -13.74 40.23
C HIS A 155 3.35 -12.81 40.59
N MET A 156 2.15 -13.37 40.79
CA MET A 156 0.93 -12.60 41.06
C MET A 156 1.01 -11.87 42.40
N ILE A 157 1.52 -12.55 43.44
CA ILE A 157 1.67 -11.97 44.78
C ILE A 157 2.71 -10.83 44.77
N LYS A 158 3.87 -11.05 44.14
CA LYS A 158 4.93 -10.04 44.00
C LYS A 158 4.42 -8.76 43.34
N ASN A 159 3.60 -8.89 42.31
CA ASN A 159 3.03 -7.77 41.56
C ASN A 159 1.71 -7.24 42.12
N LYS A 160 1.25 -7.75 43.29
CA LYS A 160 -0.01 -7.36 43.94
C LYS A 160 -1.25 -7.57 43.06
N ILE A 161 -1.22 -8.56 42.18
CA ILE A 161 -2.32 -8.95 41.32
C ILE A 161 -3.10 -10.05 42.04
N SER A 162 -4.39 -9.81 42.26
CA SER A 162 -5.30 -10.79 42.88
C SER A 162 -6.44 -11.21 41.98
N HIS A 163 -6.76 -10.41 40.96
CA HIS A 163 -7.86 -10.63 40.03
C HIS A 163 -7.47 -10.09 38.66
N VAL A 164 -7.99 -10.72 37.61
CA VAL A 164 -7.90 -10.23 36.22
C VAL A 164 -9.31 -10.13 35.68
N SER A 165 -9.71 -8.94 35.23
CA SER A 165 -10.98 -8.78 34.52
C SER A 165 -10.79 -9.17 33.06
N ILE A 166 -11.27 -10.35 32.68
CA ILE A 166 -11.11 -10.88 31.32
C ILE A 166 -11.90 -10.03 30.30
N GLU A 167 -13.09 -9.55 30.66
CA GLU A 167 -13.89 -8.68 29.80
C GLU A 167 -13.19 -7.34 29.50
N LEU A 168 -12.60 -6.72 30.52
CA LEU A 168 -11.84 -5.49 30.35
C LEU A 168 -10.58 -5.76 29.52
N LEU A 169 -9.84 -6.83 29.83
CA LEU A 169 -8.64 -7.22 29.09
C LEU A 169 -8.94 -7.43 27.61
N GLU A 170 -10.02 -8.13 27.27
CA GLU A 170 -10.42 -8.35 25.88
C GLU A 170 -10.74 -7.03 25.17
N THR A 171 -11.45 -6.12 25.86
CA THR A 171 -11.82 -4.81 25.32
C THR A 171 -10.58 -3.98 25.00
N GLU A 172 -9.70 -3.77 25.98
CA GLU A 172 -8.45 -3.02 25.82
C GLU A 172 -7.53 -3.69 24.79
N PHE A 173 -7.45 -5.02 24.79
CA PHE A 173 -6.65 -5.77 23.82
C PHE A 173 -7.15 -5.55 22.39
N LYS A 174 -8.47 -5.61 22.15
CA LYS A 174 -9.02 -5.35 20.82
C LYS A 174 -8.74 -3.93 20.35
N GLU A 175 -8.85 -2.95 21.24
CA GLU A 175 -8.58 -1.54 20.92
C GLU A 175 -7.10 -1.31 20.57
N VAL A 176 -6.17 -1.82 21.38
CA VAL A 176 -4.74 -1.65 21.10
C VAL A 176 -4.30 -2.40 19.86
N MET A 177 -4.83 -3.61 19.61
CA MET A 177 -4.50 -4.37 18.40
C MET A 177 -5.00 -3.67 17.14
N LYS A 178 -6.17 -3.01 17.19
CA LYS A 178 -6.64 -2.17 16.08
C LYS A 178 -5.67 -1.00 15.81
N LYS A 179 -5.17 -0.32 16.86
CA LYS A 179 -4.17 0.74 16.71
C LYS A 179 -2.87 0.22 16.09
N PHE A 180 -2.41 -0.97 16.49
CA PHE A 180 -1.24 -1.60 15.88
C PHE A 180 -1.49 -1.98 14.41
N ASP A 181 -2.66 -2.53 14.07
CA ASP A 181 -3.02 -2.85 12.69
C ASP A 181 -3.03 -1.58 11.81
N ASP A 182 -3.63 -0.49 12.30
CA ASP A 182 -3.65 0.81 11.61
C ASP A 182 -2.25 1.41 11.43
N LEU A 183 -1.40 1.35 12.48
CA LEU A 183 -0.01 1.81 12.42
C LEU A 183 0.83 0.98 11.46
N ILE A 184 0.74 -0.35 11.51
CA ILE A 184 1.48 -1.25 10.64
C ILE A 184 1.07 -1.03 9.18
N TYR A 185 -0.22 -0.93 8.89
CA TYR A 185 -0.71 -0.59 7.55
C TYR A 185 -0.16 0.76 7.08
N PHE A 186 -0.16 1.79 7.93
CA PHE A 186 0.41 3.08 7.59
C PHE A 186 1.91 3.03 7.32
N LEU A 187 2.68 2.32 8.15
CA LEU A 187 4.11 2.16 7.97
C LEU A 187 4.46 1.41 6.68
N ASP A 188 3.67 0.41 6.28
CA ASP A 188 3.89 -0.31 5.01
C ASP A 188 3.71 0.63 3.81
N ASN A 189 2.67 1.47 3.85
CA ASN A 189 2.46 2.52 2.86
C ASN A 189 3.64 3.52 2.84
N CYS A 190 4.16 3.92 4.00
CA CYS A 190 5.37 4.77 4.05
C CYS A 190 6.59 4.07 3.42
N ILE A 191 6.80 2.78 3.70
CA ILE A 191 7.92 2.02 3.12
C ILE A 191 7.80 1.98 1.59
N PHE A 192 6.60 1.72 1.07
CA PHE A 192 6.33 1.78 -0.36
C PHE A 192 6.58 3.19 -0.91
N GLU A 193 6.03 4.22 -0.27
CA GLU A 193 6.16 5.62 -0.67
C GLU A 193 7.64 6.05 -0.76
N TYR A 194 8.44 5.77 0.28
CA TYR A 194 9.87 6.11 0.29
C TYR A 194 10.68 5.27 -0.71
N SER A 195 10.22 4.09 -1.10
CA SER A 195 10.89 3.29 -2.14
C SER A 195 10.83 3.94 -3.53
N LEU A 196 9.90 4.88 -3.76
CA LEU A 196 9.72 5.58 -5.03
C LEU A 196 10.77 6.68 -5.26
N GLY A 197 11.50 7.10 -4.23
CA GLY A 197 12.53 8.15 -4.34
C GLY A 197 12.00 9.59 -4.44
N THR A 198 10.68 9.79 -4.46
CA THR A 198 10.04 11.13 -4.49
C THR A 198 9.89 11.70 -3.07
N PHE A 199 10.99 12.03 -2.41
CA PHE A 199 11.01 12.62 -1.06
C PHE A 199 12.23 13.54 -0.87
N THR A 200 12.20 14.42 0.14
CA THR A 200 13.38 15.16 0.59
C THR A 200 13.80 14.70 1.98
N LYS A 201 14.83 15.32 2.57
CA LYS A 201 15.27 15.02 3.93
C LYS A 201 14.10 15.01 4.93
N SER A 202 13.24 16.02 4.85
CA SER A 202 12.16 16.30 5.79
C SER A 202 10.76 16.03 5.21
N LEU A 203 10.60 16.07 3.88
CA LEU A 203 9.29 15.95 3.22
C LEU A 203 9.05 14.55 2.68
N SER A 204 7.88 14.00 2.98
CA SER A 204 7.35 12.79 2.35
C SER A 204 6.89 13.06 0.90
N ARG A 205 6.61 12.02 0.11
CA ARG A 205 5.98 12.16 -1.21
C ARG A 205 4.61 12.81 -1.09
N ALA A 206 3.85 12.47 -0.05
CA ALA A 206 2.56 13.09 0.23
C ALA A 206 2.70 14.60 0.50
N ASP A 207 3.75 15.01 1.22
CA ASP A 207 4.02 16.42 1.49
C ASP A 207 4.34 17.18 0.20
N ILE A 208 5.19 16.59 -0.65
CA ILE A 208 5.56 17.17 -1.95
C ILE A 208 4.33 17.28 -2.85
N TRP A 209 3.44 16.29 -2.83
CA TRP A 209 2.17 16.33 -3.54
C TRP A 209 1.28 17.48 -3.05
N ASP A 210 1.11 17.65 -1.74
CA ASP A 210 0.32 18.74 -1.17
C ASP A 210 0.93 20.12 -1.48
N ILE A 211 2.25 20.24 -1.42
CA ILE A 211 2.99 21.43 -1.86
C ILE A 211 2.70 21.72 -3.33
N SER A 212 2.75 20.70 -4.20
CA SER A 212 2.53 20.89 -5.65
C SER A 212 1.17 21.49 -5.98
N LYS A 213 0.12 21.15 -5.20
CA LYS A 213 -1.25 21.69 -5.38
C LYS A 213 -1.38 23.15 -4.94
N ARG A 214 -0.54 23.60 -4.02
CA ARG A 214 -0.57 24.96 -3.46
C ARG A 214 0.21 25.95 -4.31
N LEU A 215 1.26 25.47 -4.98
CA LEU A 215 2.06 26.31 -5.86
C LEU A 215 1.19 26.89 -6.99
N PRO A 216 1.35 28.18 -7.34
CA PRO A 216 0.71 28.72 -8.53
C PRO A 216 1.26 28.06 -9.80
N VAL A 217 0.56 28.23 -10.92
CA VAL A 217 1.08 27.79 -12.24
C VAL A 217 2.41 28.47 -12.54
N TYR A 218 3.29 27.77 -13.26
CA TYR A 218 4.69 28.14 -13.43
C TYR A 218 4.89 29.54 -14.02
N GLU A 219 3.97 30.00 -14.87
CA GLU A 219 3.97 31.33 -15.48
C GLU A 219 3.88 32.45 -14.43
N GLU A 220 3.22 32.20 -13.30
CA GLU A 220 3.03 33.17 -12.21
C GLU A 220 4.22 33.22 -11.24
N TRP A 221 5.27 32.42 -11.43
CA TRP A 221 6.36 32.31 -10.45
C TRP A 221 7.25 33.56 -10.36
N ARG A 222 7.12 34.49 -11.32
CA ARG A 222 7.77 35.80 -11.29
C ARG A 222 6.96 36.87 -10.55
N THR A 223 5.80 36.51 -10.02
CA THR A 223 4.89 37.42 -9.32
C THR A 223 5.02 37.31 -7.80
N GLU A 224 4.50 38.29 -7.06
CA GLU A 224 4.52 38.28 -5.59
C GLU A 224 3.74 37.09 -5.01
N LYS A 225 2.71 36.59 -5.72
CA LYS A 225 1.92 35.42 -5.32
C LYS A 225 2.77 34.19 -5.05
N PHE A 226 3.80 33.93 -5.87
CA PHE A 226 4.71 32.82 -5.64
C PHE A 226 5.57 33.02 -4.40
N LYS A 227 6.00 34.26 -4.14
CA LYS A 227 6.82 34.58 -2.97
C LYS A 227 6.03 34.40 -1.68
N GLU A 228 4.78 34.87 -1.64
CA GLU A 228 3.85 34.68 -0.52
C GLU A 228 3.64 33.17 -0.23
N VAL A 229 3.20 32.41 -1.24
CA VAL A 229 2.95 30.95 -1.10
C VAL A 229 4.22 30.19 -0.70
N LYS A 230 5.38 30.56 -1.26
CA LYS A 230 6.67 29.96 -0.91
C LYS A 230 7.01 30.19 0.57
N ASP A 231 6.83 31.39 1.08
CA ASP A 231 7.15 31.72 2.46
C ASP A 231 6.19 31.03 3.43
N GLU A 232 4.90 30.93 3.10
CA GLU A 232 3.91 30.13 3.85
C GLU A 232 4.30 28.65 3.94
N ILE A 233 4.61 28.03 2.79
CA ILE A 233 5.00 26.61 2.74
C ILE A 233 6.27 26.37 3.55
N LYS A 234 7.27 27.24 3.42
CA LYS A 234 8.51 27.11 4.20
C LYS A 234 8.26 27.24 5.69
N GLN A 235 7.36 28.12 6.11
CA GLN A 235 7.02 28.28 7.52
C GLN A 235 6.32 27.04 8.07
N GLU A 236 5.31 26.54 7.37
CA GLU A 236 4.48 25.39 7.80
C GLU A 236 5.26 24.09 7.88
N TYR A 237 6.11 23.81 6.88
CA TYR A 237 6.92 22.58 6.83
C TYR A 237 8.32 22.77 7.42
N HIS A 238 8.61 23.93 8.02
CA HIS A 238 9.91 24.28 8.61
C HIS A 238 11.11 24.10 7.65
N LEU A 239 10.95 24.54 6.40
CA LEU A 239 11.91 24.29 5.32
C LEU A 239 12.94 25.41 5.13
N GLY A 240 14.19 25.00 4.90
CA GLY A 240 15.22 25.87 4.34
C GLY A 240 14.98 26.15 2.85
N SER A 241 15.55 27.24 2.33
CA SER A 241 15.41 27.60 0.91
C SER A 241 15.97 26.56 -0.07
N LYS A 242 17.00 25.80 0.36
CA LYS A 242 17.57 24.71 -0.44
C LYS A 242 16.58 23.55 -0.56
N GLU A 243 16.09 23.04 0.57
CA GLU A 243 15.18 21.90 0.59
C GLU A 243 13.85 22.21 -0.13
N PHE A 244 13.32 23.42 0.00
CA PHE A 244 12.17 23.85 -0.81
C PHE A 244 12.47 23.78 -2.32
N SER A 245 13.67 24.22 -2.74
CA SER A 245 14.09 24.12 -4.15
C SER A 245 14.21 22.65 -4.61
N ASP A 246 14.72 21.78 -3.74
CA ASP A 246 14.82 20.34 -4.02
C ASP A 246 13.41 19.72 -4.20
N ALA A 247 12.46 20.06 -3.32
CA ALA A 247 11.06 19.64 -3.44
C ALA A 247 10.41 20.15 -4.73
N VAL A 248 10.64 21.42 -5.09
CA VAL A 248 10.17 22.00 -6.35
C VAL A 248 10.76 21.29 -7.57
N ASN A 249 12.02 20.88 -7.53
CA ASN A 249 12.63 20.10 -8.61
C ASN A 249 11.97 18.73 -8.74
N LEU A 250 11.69 18.04 -7.62
CA LEU A 250 10.94 16.78 -7.64
C LEU A 250 9.54 16.95 -8.24
N ILE A 251 8.83 18.03 -7.91
CA ILE A 251 7.52 18.36 -8.50
C ILE A 251 7.61 18.53 -10.01
N LYS A 252 8.63 19.23 -10.50
CA LYS A 252 8.84 19.44 -11.95
C LYS A 252 9.22 18.17 -12.70
N GLU A 253 9.85 17.22 -12.04
CA GLU A 253 10.26 15.96 -12.66
C GLU A 253 9.18 14.88 -12.62
N ASN A 254 8.37 14.86 -11.55
CA ASN A 254 7.28 13.90 -11.40
C ASN A 254 6.07 14.28 -12.28
N ARG A 255 5.64 13.38 -13.19
CA ARG A 255 4.56 13.66 -14.15
C ARG A 255 3.21 13.93 -13.50
N GLU A 256 2.88 13.25 -12.41
CA GLU A 256 1.63 13.47 -11.68
C GLU A 256 1.64 14.86 -11.04
N PHE A 257 2.78 15.28 -10.48
CA PHE A 257 2.88 16.51 -9.69
C PHE A 257 3.05 17.75 -10.57
N SER A 258 3.78 17.61 -11.68
CA SER A 258 4.13 18.73 -12.56
C SER A 258 2.90 19.36 -13.23
N VAL A 259 1.82 18.60 -13.39
CA VAL A 259 0.54 19.10 -13.91
C VAL A 259 -0.08 20.14 -12.99
N ASN A 260 0.08 20.03 -11.66
CA ASN A 260 -0.48 20.99 -10.72
C ASN A 260 0.11 22.40 -10.90
N ILE A 261 1.33 22.48 -11.42
CA ILE A 261 2.01 23.75 -11.72
C ILE A 261 1.93 24.12 -13.22
N GLY A 262 1.11 23.43 -14.01
CA GLY A 262 0.95 23.69 -15.44
C GLY A 262 2.08 23.18 -16.34
N CYS A 263 2.99 22.35 -15.82
CA CYS A 263 4.14 21.81 -16.55
C CYS A 263 3.93 20.34 -16.93
N GLU A 264 2.97 20.04 -17.80
CA GLU A 264 2.73 18.68 -18.28
C GLU A 264 3.99 18.07 -18.91
N LYS A 265 4.39 16.89 -18.43
CA LYS A 265 5.48 16.08 -19.01
C LYS A 265 4.89 14.96 -19.85
N VAL A 266 4.73 15.22 -21.15
CA VAL A 266 4.12 14.29 -22.09
C VAL A 266 4.91 12.97 -22.16
N PHE A 267 4.21 11.84 -22.06
CA PHE A 267 4.75 10.49 -22.16
C PHE A 267 4.26 9.78 -23.42
N GLY A 268 5.19 9.31 -24.24
CA GLY A 268 4.88 8.75 -25.55
C GLY A 268 4.47 9.81 -26.57
N SER A 269 4.33 9.39 -27.82
CA SER A 269 4.00 10.24 -28.95
C SER A 269 2.68 9.78 -29.56
N ILE A 270 1.57 10.20 -28.97
CA ILE A 270 0.22 9.90 -29.47
C ILE A 270 -0.31 11.13 -30.19
N THR A 271 -0.65 11.00 -31.47
CA THR A 271 -1.26 12.10 -32.22
C THR A 271 -2.76 12.25 -31.90
N GLU A 272 -3.30 13.46 -32.03
CA GLU A 272 -4.74 13.71 -31.88
C GLU A 272 -5.56 12.84 -32.86
N ASN A 273 -5.05 12.62 -34.08
CA ASN A 273 -5.70 11.74 -35.06
C ASN A 273 -5.74 10.28 -34.60
N GLU A 274 -4.68 9.77 -34.00
CA GLU A 274 -4.69 8.40 -33.45
C GLU A 274 -5.66 8.27 -32.27
N LEU A 275 -5.82 9.31 -31.43
CA LEU A 275 -6.83 9.33 -30.38
C LEU A 275 -8.26 9.33 -30.95
N LYS A 276 -8.50 10.06 -32.05
CA LYS A 276 -9.79 10.04 -32.76
C LYS A 276 -10.08 8.65 -33.34
N GLU A 277 -9.10 8.04 -34.02
CA GLU A 277 -9.23 6.69 -34.55
C GLU A 277 -9.47 5.64 -33.44
N TYR A 278 -8.81 5.82 -32.28
CA TYR A 278 -9.05 4.98 -31.10
C TYR A 278 -10.48 5.17 -30.55
N ALA A 279 -11.00 6.41 -30.49
CA ALA A 279 -12.38 6.67 -30.07
C ALA A 279 -13.40 5.99 -31.02
N SER A 280 -13.21 6.09 -32.34
CA SER A 280 -14.04 5.41 -33.35
C SER A 280 -13.97 3.88 -33.21
N LEU A 281 -12.80 3.32 -32.86
CA LEU A 281 -12.63 1.90 -32.54
C LEU A 281 -13.50 1.48 -31.35
N VAL A 282 -13.45 2.23 -30.25
CA VAL A 282 -14.26 1.96 -29.04
C VAL A 282 -15.75 2.06 -29.35
N ARG A 283 -16.17 3.08 -30.12
CA ARG A 283 -17.55 3.26 -30.57
C ARG A 283 -18.06 2.04 -31.34
N TYR A 284 -17.33 1.62 -32.37
CA TYR A 284 -17.69 0.50 -33.23
C TYR A 284 -17.92 -0.80 -32.43
N TYR A 285 -17.00 -1.15 -31.52
CA TYR A 285 -17.13 -2.37 -30.73
C TYR A 285 -18.17 -2.27 -29.61
N SER A 286 -18.47 -1.06 -29.13
CA SER A 286 -19.58 -0.81 -28.21
C SER A 286 -20.95 -1.02 -28.87
N GLU A 287 -21.10 -0.70 -30.16
CA GLU A 287 -22.33 -1.01 -30.90
C GLU A 287 -22.47 -2.49 -31.20
N LYS A 288 -21.37 -3.09 -31.65
CA LYS A 288 -21.37 -4.50 -32.04
C LYS A 288 -21.76 -5.42 -30.87
N SER A 289 -21.26 -5.13 -29.67
CA SER A 289 -21.65 -5.89 -28.47
C SER A 289 -23.13 -5.75 -28.12
N LYS A 290 -23.74 -4.58 -28.36
CA LYS A 290 -25.20 -4.40 -28.24
C LYS A 290 -25.99 -5.20 -29.28
N SER A 291 -25.48 -5.32 -30.52
CA SER A 291 -26.15 -6.10 -31.56
C SER A 291 -26.04 -7.61 -31.37
N ASP A 292 -24.91 -8.10 -30.85
CA ASP A 292 -24.67 -9.55 -30.65
C ASP A 292 -25.54 -10.13 -29.50
N ASN A 293 -26.02 -9.30 -28.56
CA ASN A 293 -26.94 -9.71 -27.49
C ASN A 293 -28.40 -9.93 -27.94
N LYS A 294 -28.75 -9.72 -29.22
CA LYS A 294 -30.14 -9.82 -29.73
C LYS A 294 -30.51 -11.14 -30.43
N GLY A 295 -29.76 -12.22 -30.23
CA GLY A 295 -30.17 -13.58 -30.66
C GLY A 295 -29.05 -14.38 -31.32
N LYS A 296 -28.80 -15.58 -30.80
CA LYS A 296 -27.76 -16.50 -31.28
C LYS A 296 -28.26 -17.31 -32.48
N GLU A 297 -27.61 -17.15 -33.63
CA GLU A 297 -27.38 -18.26 -34.55
C GLU A 297 -25.97 -18.81 -34.28
N ILE A 298 -25.90 -20.09 -33.93
CA ILE A 298 -24.66 -20.82 -33.68
C ILE A 298 -24.14 -21.30 -35.03
N GLY A 299 -23.51 -20.40 -35.79
CA GLY A 299 -22.86 -20.70 -37.06
C GLY A 299 -21.64 -19.80 -37.26
N PHE A 300 -20.52 -20.38 -37.69
CA PHE A 300 -19.35 -19.61 -38.11
C PHE A 300 -19.66 -18.88 -39.42
N ASP A 301 -20.17 -17.65 -39.32
CA ASP A 301 -20.40 -16.81 -40.49
C ASP A 301 -19.06 -16.25 -40.99
N LEU A 302 -18.50 -16.89 -42.01
CA LEU A 302 -17.27 -16.48 -42.68
C LEU A 302 -17.32 -15.00 -43.12
N ARG A 303 -18.48 -14.47 -43.51
CA ARG A 303 -18.62 -13.05 -43.89
C ARG A 303 -18.45 -12.12 -42.69
N LYS A 304 -18.98 -12.49 -41.51
CA LYS A 304 -18.72 -11.76 -40.25
C LYS A 304 -17.25 -11.81 -39.86
N ILE A 305 -16.58 -12.95 -40.05
CA ILE A 305 -15.15 -13.10 -39.76
C ILE A 305 -14.32 -12.20 -40.68
N GLN A 306 -14.58 -12.23 -41.98
CA GLN A 306 -13.89 -11.39 -42.97
C GLN A 306 -14.10 -9.90 -42.69
N LYS A 307 -15.34 -9.46 -42.44
CA LYS A 307 -15.65 -8.07 -42.08
C LYS A 307 -14.92 -7.62 -40.81
N ASN A 308 -14.80 -8.49 -39.81
CA ASN A 308 -14.01 -8.18 -38.61
C ASN A 308 -12.51 -8.06 -38.92
N GLY A 309 -11.99 -8.91 -39.80
CA GLY A 309 -10.60 -8.84 -40.26
C GLY A 309 -10.29 -7.52 -40.97
N GLU A 310 -11.17 -7.06 -41.86
CA GLU A 310 -11.03 -5.77 -42.56
C GLU A 310 -11.02 -4.59 -41.59
N ILE A 311 -11.90 -4.61 -40.58
CA ILE A 311 -11.99 -3.55 -39.58
C ILE A 311 -10.75 -3.54 -38.68
N LEU A 312 -10.26 -4.71 -38.27
CA LEU A 312 -9.00 -4.81 -37.55
C LEU A 312 -7.84 -4.25 -38.39
N LYS A 313 -7.77 -4.60 -39.67
CA LYS A 313 -6.75 -4.09 -40.59
C LYS A 313 -6.83 -2.57 -40.75
N LYS A 314 -8.03 -1.99 -40.82
CA LYS A 314 -8.24 -0.53 -40.83
C LYS A 314 -7.56 0.11 -39.62
N TYR A 315 -7.92 -0.32 -38.40
CA TYR A 315 -7.40 0.30 -37.18
C TYR A 315 -5.90 0.03 -36.95
N LEU A 316 -5.38 -1.12 -37.39
CA LEU A 316 -3.94 -1.39 -37.40
C LEU A 316 -3.15 -0.49 -38.35
N SER A 317 -3.81 0.03 -39.39
CA SER A 317 -3.18 0.98 -40.31
C SER A 317 -3.29 2.43 -39.85
N SER A 318 -4.30 2.77 -39.01
CA SER A 318 -4.55 4.14 -38.56
C SER A 318 -4.01 4.45 -37.17
N ILE A 319 -3.72 3.43 -36.34
CA ILE A 319 -3.14 3.58 -35.00
C ILE A 319 -1.79 2.88 -34.96
N SER A 320 -0.73 3.61 -34.61
CA SER A 320 0.61 3.02 -34.53
C SER A 320 0.73 1.99 -33.40
N MET A 321 1.64 1.02 -33.56
CA MET A 321 1.97 0.06 -32.50
C MET A 321 2.46 0.77 -31.23
N ASN A 322 3.19 1.87 -31.38
CA ASN A 322 3.63 2.69 -30.26
C ASN A 322 2.42 3.22 -29.48
N THR A 323 1.45 3.84 -30.17
CA THR A 323 0.22 4.31 -29.54
C THR A 323 -0.56 3.19 -28.86
N LEU A 324 -0.70 2.03 -29.50
CA LEU A 324 -1.41 0.89 -28.88
C LEU A 324 -0.71 0.43 -27.59
N ASN A 325 0.63 0.35 -27.58
CA ASN A 325 1.40 0.01 -26.38
C ASN A 325 1.25 1.09 -25.29
N THR A 326 1.33 2.36 -25.66
CA THR A 326 1.16 3.48 -24.71
C THR A 326 -0.26 3.52 -24.12
N LEU A 327 -1.30 3.25 -24.93
CA LEU A 327 -2.67 3.12 -24.44
C LEU A 327 -2.83 1.93 -23.48
N LEU A 328 -2.21 0.78 -23.79
CA LEU A 328 -2.21 -0.36 -22.86
C LEU A 328 -1.48 -0.02 -21.56
N CYS A 329 -0.36 0.69 -21.64
CA CYS A 329 0.37 1.17 -20.47
C CYS A 329 -0.52 2.05 -19.59
N PHE A 330 -1.22 3.05 -20.15
CA PHE A 330 -2.17 3.86 -19.37
C PHE A 330 -3.31 3.02 -18.77
N SER A 331 -3.82 2.01 -19.49
CA SER A 331 -4.78 1.08 -18.90
C SER A 331 -4.22 0.36 -17.67
N GLU A 332 -2.98 -0.11 -17.70
CA GLU A 332 -2.36 -0.78 -16.54
C GLU A 332 -2.07 0.20 -15.40
N MET A 333 -1.56 1.40 -15.71
CA MET A 333 -1.29 2.46 -14.74
C MET A 333 -2.55 2.96 -14.01
N SER A 334 -3.75 2.62 -14.51
CA SER A 334 -4.99 2.87 -13.77
C SER A 334 -5.10 2.11 -12.45
N ASN A 335 -4.30 1.07 -12.25
CA ASN A 335 -4.24 0.34 -11.00
C ASN A 335 -3.77 1.26 -9.86
N SER A 336 -4.52 1.34 -8.76
CA SER A 336 -4.18 2.16 -7.60
C SER A 336 -2.80 1.82 -7.01
N PHE A 337 -2.39 0.55 -7.09
CA PHE A 337 -1.13 0.05 -6.54
C PHE A 337 0.12 0.40 -7.37
N LEU A 338 -0.02 0.96 -8.59
CA LEU A 338 1.12 1.34 -9.44
C LEU A 338 1.41 2.84 -9.34
N ALA A 339 2.49 3.24 -8.69
CA ALA A 339 2.89 4.64 -8.63
C ALA A 339 3.35 5.15 -10.01
N VAL A 340 3.18 6.46 -10.28
CA VAL A 340 3.54 7.07 -11.58
C VAL A 340 5.03 6.93 -11.89
N GLU A 341 5.86 6.80 -10.87
CA GLU A 341 7.30 6.57 -10.95
C GLU A 341 7.67 5.27 -11.69
N HIS A 342 6.75 4.30 -11.79
CA HIS A 342 6.94 3.05 -12.54
C HIS A 342 6.43 3.10 -13.98
N LEU A 343 5.99 4.27 -14.48
CA LEU A 343 5.40 4.38 -15.83
C LEU A 343 6.31 3.83 -16.92
N GLU A 344 7.59 4.23 -16.93
CA GLU A 344 8.58 3.75 -17.87
C GLU A 344 8.78 2.22 -17.78
N GLU A 345 8.94 1.69 -16.56
CA GLU A 345 9.13 0.25 -16.34
C GLU A 345 7.95 -0.57 -16.88
N VAL A 346 6.71 -0.13 -16.59
CA VAL A 346 5.50 -0.79 -17.06
C VAL A 346 5.39 -0.71 -18.59
N HIS A 347 5.73 0.43 -19.18
CA HIS A 347 5.74 0.58 -20.62
C HIS A 347 6.78 -0.34 -21.29
N ASP A 348 7.99 -0.39 -20.75
CA ASP A 348 9.09 -1.20 -21.28
C ASP A 348 8.78 -2.70 -21.16
N ASP A 349 8.16 -3.14 -20.05
CA ASP A 349 7.66 -4.52 -19.90
C ASP A 349 6.61 -4.85 -20.99
N ILE A 350 5.65 -3.96 -21.23
CA ILE A 350 4.64 -4.14 -22.29
C ILE A 350 5.29 -4.24 -23.67
N VAL A 351 6.24 -3.37 -23.98
CA VAL A 351 6.95 -3.37 -25.27
C VAL A 351 7.79 -4.65 -25.41
N SER A 352 8.46 -5.09 -24.35
CA SER A 352 9.31 -6.29 -24.36
C SER A 352 8.53 -7.58 -24.67
N LYS A 353 7.25 -7.63 -24.30
CA LYS A 353 6.35 -8.75 -24.60
C LYS A 353 5.98 -8.87 -26.08
N ALA A 354 6.30 -7.84 -26.89
CA ALA A 354 6.13 -7.83 -28.34
C ALA A 354 4.74 -8.29 -28.79
N PHE A 355 3.70 -7.84 -28.10
CA PHE A 355 2.32 -8.18 -28.43
C PHE A 355 1.99 -7.81 -29.88
N ASP A 356 1.29 -8.71 -30.58
CA ASP A 356 0.80 -8.39 -31.92
C ASP A 356 -0.33 -7.34 -31.84
N GLY A 357 -0.45 -6.50 -32.87
CA GLY A 357 -1.44 -5.42 -32.86
C GLY A 357 -2.89 -5.93 -32.77
N THR A 358 -3.19 -7.12 -33.28
CA THR A 358 -4.55 -7.70 -33.19
C THR A 358 -4.88 -8.02 -31.73
N TYR A 359 -3.92 -8.56 -30.97
CA TYR A 359 -4.04 -8.77 -29.54
C TYR A 359 -4.29 -7.45 -28.80
N LEU A 360 -3.48 -6.41 -29.07
CA LEU A 360 -3.64 -5.11 -28.43
C LEU A 360 -5.02 -4.49 -28.69
N ILE A 361 -5.47 -4.46 -29.95
CA ILE A 361 -6.82 -3.96 -30.28
C ILE A 361 -7.90 -4.77 -29.56
N ARG A 362 -7.76 -6.11 -29.48
CA ARG A 362 -8.74 -6.94 -28.76
C ARG A 362 -8.84 -6.59 -27.28
N LYS A 363 -7.73 -6.19 -26.65
CA LYS A 363 -7.69 -5.71 -25.26
C LYS A 363 -8.27 -4.30 -25.13
N LEU A 364 -7.85 -3.38 -25.99
CA LEU A 364 -8.12 -1.94 -25.85
C LEU A 364 -9.51 -1.48 -26.30
N LYS A 365 -10.19 -2.26 -27.15
CA LYS A 365 -11.48 -1.86 -27.77
C LYS A 365 -12.66 -1.74 -26.79
N GLN A 366 -12.55 -2.24 -25.57
CA GLN A 366 -13.69 -2.30 -24.65
C GLN A 366 -13.89 -0.97 -23.92
N ARG A 367 -15.15 -0.59 -23.67
CA ARG A 367 -15.53 0.67 -23.02
C ARG A 367 -14.94 0.83 -21.62
N ASN A 368 -14.95 -0.24 -20.82
CA ASN A 368 -14.31 -0.28 -19.49
C ASN A 368 -12.79 -0.10 -19.54
N ILE A 369 -12.13 -0.60 -20.60
CA ILE A 369 -10.69 -0.40 -20.79
C ILE A 369 -10.40 1.03 -21.21
N CYS A 370 -11.24 1.64 -22.04
CA CYS A 370 -11.16 3.07 -22.36
C CYS A 370 -11.28 3.96 -21.11
N LEU A 371 -12.19 3.62 -20.17
CA LEU A 371 -12.27 4.29 -18.86
C LEU A 371 -10.97 4.16 -18.06
N ARG A 372 -10.40 2.96 -17.98
CA ARG A 372 -9.11 2.73 -17.33
C ARG A 372 -8.00 3.57 -17.97
N ILE A 373 -7.96 3.65 -19.29
CA ILE A 373 -7.00 4.49 -20.02
C ILE A 373 -7.14 5.95 -19.65
N LEU A 374 -8.36 6.50 -19.63
CA LEU A 374 -8.58 7.89 -19.22
C LEU A 374 -8.13 8.16 -17.79
N TYR A 375 -8.40 7.23 -16.87
CA TYR A 375 -7.93 7.35 -15.49
C TYR A 375 -6.40 7.27 -15.40
N GLY A 376 -5.78 6.31 -16.09
CA GLY A 376 -4.33 6.18 -16.15
C GLY A 376 -3.63 7.37 -16.79
N MET A 377 -4.19 7.94 -17.87
CA MET A 377 -3.70 9.18 -18.46
C MET A 377 -3.70 10.30 -17.42
N LYS A 378 -4.81 10.52 -16.70
CA LYS A 378 -4.89 11.54 -15.64
C LYS A 378 -3.89 11.29 -14.52
N LYS A 379 -3.78 10.04 -14.03
CA LYS A 379 -2.83 9.64 -12.99
C LYS A 379 -1.38 9.90 -13.41
N CYS A 380 -1.05 9.60 -14.66
CA CYS A 380 0.28 9.81 -15.23
C CYS A 380 0.52 11.26 -15.69
N GLY A 381 -0.36 12.20 -15.34
CA GLY A 381 -0.22 13.61 -15.69
C GLY A 381 -0.44 13.96 -17.17
N GLN A 382 -1.04 13.06 -17.95
CA GLN A 382 -1.28 13.21 -19.40
C GLN A 382 -2.62 13.90 -19.66
N VAL A 383 -2.77 15.11 -19.13
CA VAL A 383 -4.02 15.89 -19.19
C VAL A 383 -4.40 16.29 -20.61
N THR A 384 -3.41 16.55 -21.49
CA THR A 384 -3.68 16.88 -22.89
C THR A 384 -4.27 15.68 -23.62
N TYR A 385 -3.67 14.49 -23.48
CA TYR A 385 -4.20 13.27 -24.08
C TYR A 385 -5.57 12.90 -23.51
N ALA A 386 -5.75 13.00 -22.19
CA ALA A 386 -7.04 12.71 -21.55
C ALA A 386 -8.15 13.64 -22.08
N LYS A 387 -7.86 14.93 -22.26
CA LYS A 387 -8.80 15.93 -22.80
C LYS A 387 -9.12 15.66 -24.26
N GLN A 388 -8.12 15.40 -25.09
CA GLN A 388 -8.31 15.09 -26.52
C GLN A 388 -9.12 13.81 -26.71
N LEU A 389 -8.80 12.75 -25.96
CA LEU A 389 -9.54 11.50 -26.03
C LEU A 389 -10.98 11.66 -25.55
N SER A 390 -11.21 12.38 -24.46
CA SER A 390 -12.56 12.66 -23.95
C SER A 390 -13.40 13.41 -25.00
N ALA A 391 -12.84 14.46 -25.62
CA ALA A 391 -13.52 15.20 -26.68
C ALA A 391 -13.80 14.34 -27.92
N ALA A 392 -12.88 13.46 -28.31
CA ALA A 392 -13.09 12.54 -29.44
C ALA A 392 -14.21 11.52 -29.14
N LEU A 393 -14.28 11.00 -27.91
CA LEU A 393 -15.34 10.08 -27.49
C LEU A 393 -16.72 10.76 -27.45
N GLU A 394 -16.78 12.00 -26.98
CA GLU A 394 -17.99 12.83 -27.02
C GLU A 394 -18.48 13.04 -28.47
N GLN A 395 -17.57 13.36 -29.40
CA GLN A 395 -17.89 13.51 -30.82
C GLN A 395 -18.43 12.22 -31.45
N GLU A 396 -17.92 11.06 -31.03
CA GLU A 396 -18.38 9.74 -31.46
C GLU A 396 -19.70 9.30 -30.79
N GLY A 397 -20.21 10.07 -29.83
CA GLY A 397 -21.40 9.71 -29.04
C GLY A 397 -21.15 8.55 -28.07
N VAL A 398 -19.90 8.35 -27.65
CA VAL A 398 -19.55 7.40 -26.59
C VAL A 398 -19.60 8.13 -25.25
N GLU A 399 -20.73 8.04 -24.56
CA GLU A 399 -20.77 8.46 -23.15
C GLU A 399 -19.87 7.52 -22.34
N LEU A 400 -19.06 8.07 -21.44
CA LEU A 400 -18.28 7.33 -20.46
C LEU A 400 -18.64 7.91 -19.09
N THR A 401 -19.51 7.24 -18.34
CA THR A 401 -19.75 7.58 -16.93
C THR A 401 -18.53 7.13 -16.13
N LEU A 402 -17.81 8.11 -15.58
CA LEU A 402 -16.80 7.90 -14.53
C LEU A 402 -17.47 7.50 -13.23
#